data_AF-A0A2V9V4T7-F1
#
_entry.id   AF-A0A2V9V4T7-F1
#
_cell.length_a   1.000
_cell.length_b   1.000
_cell.length_c   1.000
_cell.angle_alpha   90.00
_cell.angle_beta   90.00
_cell.angle_gamma   90.00
#
_symmetry.space_group_name_H-M   'P 1'
#
loop_
_entity.id
_entity.type
_entity.pdbx_description
1 polymer ?
#
loop_
_entity_poly.entity_id
_entity_poly.type
_entity_poly.pdbx_seq_one_letter_code
_entity_poly.pdbx_strand_id
1 'polypeptide(L)'
;MSPNLASPQAPLIRYDVSLLTDNDLYLFNEGSHYRLYEKMGAHLTESKGVQGTVFSVWAPNARNVYVIGSFNGWDHSSHPLQPKGSSGIWEGFIPGAGKGTVYKFHIVSNQHGHRVDKADPLGLLHEKPPRTASVVWDLEHSWNDTDWLSKRAERNSLHAPMSVYEVHMGSWMRVPEEHNRPLTYREIAPRLAEYASKLGFTHVQFLPIMEHPFYGSWGYQTTGYFAPTARFGTPQDFMFLVDYLHQHNIGVLLDWVPSHFPTDAHGLAYFDGTHLYEHADARQGFHPDWKTLIFNYGRAEVRSFLMSSAMFWLERYHIDGLRVDAVASMLYLDYSRKEGEWIPNKFGGRENLEAIEFLRRFNLEAYKEHPDIQTIAEEST
;
A
#
# COMPACT_ATOMS: atom_id res chain seq x y z
N MET A 1 -42.24 38.51 -13.68
CA MET A 1 -40.79 38.24 -13.63
C MET A 1 -40.48 37.69 -12.26
N SER A 2 -40.46 36.36 -12.12
CA SER A 2 -40.05 35.70 -10.88
C SER A 2 -38.52 35.73 -10.81
N PRO A 3 -37.91 36.16 -9.69
CA PRO A 3 -36.47 36.09 -9.54
C PRO A 3 -36.07 34.62 -9.39
N ASN A 4 -35.21 34.14 -10.30
CA ASN A 4 -34.46 32.91 -10.15
C ASN A 4 -33.58 33.05 -8.89
N LEU A 5 -34.05 32.50 -7.76
CA LEU A 5 -33.18 32.18 -6.64
C LEU A 5 -32.28 31.05 -7.10
N ALA A 6 -31.09 31.40 -7.60
CA ALA A 6 -30.02 30.44 -7.79
C ALA A 6 -29.80 29.74 -6.44
N SER A 7 -30.07 28.44 -6.38
CA SER A 7 -29.69 27.62 -5.23
C SER A 7 -28.21 27.86 -4.95
N PRO A 8 -27.80 28.08 -3.68
CA PRO A 8 -26.39 28.26 -3.37
C PRO A 8 -25.63 27.05 -3.92
N GLN A 9 -24.69 27.29 -4.84
CA GLN A 9 -23.79 26.25 -5.34
C GLN A 9 -23.10 25.64 -4.11
N ALA A 10 -23.27 24.33 -3.92
CA ALA A 10 -22.58 23.62 -2.86
C ALA A 10 -21.07 23.88 -2.97
N PRO A 11 -20.36 24.07 -1.84
CA PRO A 11 -18.93 24.34 -1.88
C PRO A 11 -18.20 23.16 -2.56
N LEU A 12 -17.27 23.48 -3.45
CA LEU A 12 -16.45 22.48 -4.18
C LEU A 12 -15.69 21.55 -3.23
N ILE A 13 -15.31 22.05 -2.07
CA ILE A 13 -14.66 21.29 -1.01
C ILE A 13 -15.13 21.78 0.36
N ARG A 14 -15.21 20.86 1.33
CA ARG A 14 -15.55 21.10 2.73
C ARG A 14 -14.44 20.61 3.65
N TYR A 15 -14.21 21.30 4.75
CA TYR A 15 -13.19 20.96 5.75
C TYR A 15 -13.77 20.62 7.12
N ASP A 16 -15.11 20.61 7.24
CA ASP A 16 -15.84 20.23 8.45
C ASP A 16 -16.07 18.72 8.59
N VAL A 17 -15.55 17.92 7.65
CA VAL A 17 -15.67 16.46 7.60
C VAL A 17 -14.28 15.87 7.68
N SER A 18 -14.05 15.03 8.68
CA SER A 18 -12.75 14.41 8.92
C SER A 18 -12.95 13.01 9.49
N LEU A 19 -12.11 12.07 9.05
CA LEU A 19 -12.03 10.74 9.64
C LEU A 19 -10.93 10.66 10.71
N LEU A 20 -10.04 11.65 10.73
CA LEU A 20 -8.88 11.74 11.61
C LEU A 20 -9.25 12.41 12.94
N THR A 21 -9.09 11.68 14.02
CA THR A 21 -9.16 12.19 15.39
C THR A 21 -7.80 12.68 15.88
N ASP A 22 -7.76 13.42 16.99
CA ASP A 22 -6.50 13.85 17.61
C ASP A 22 -5.60 12.66 18.00
N ASN A 23 -6.21 11.54 18.41
CA ASN A 23 -5.49 10.31 18.69
C ASN A 23 -4.88 9.71 17.41
N ASP A 24 -5.60 9.74 16.29
CA ASP A 24 -5.07 9.22 15.02
C ASP A 24 -3.83 10.04 14.60
N LEU A 25 -3.89 11.37 14.72
CA LEU A 25 -2.76 12.26 14.44
C LEU A 25 -1.58 11.98 15.38
N TYR A 26 -1.84 11.82 16.67
CA TYR A 26 -0.82 11.51 17.67
C TYR A 26 -0.11 10.17 17.37
N LEU A 27 -0.88 9.10 17.16
CA LEU A 27 -0.34 7.77 16.87
C LEU A 27 0.43 7.76 15.54
N PHE A 28 -0.03 8.52 14.54
CA PHE A 28 0.68 8.65 13.27
C PHE A 28 2.06 9.29 13.43
N ASN A 29 2.14 10.41 14.15
CA ASN A 29 3.40 11.11 14.41
C ASN A 29 4.33 10.37 15.39
N GLU A 30 3.80 9.51 16.26
CA GLU A 30 4.61 8.63 17.13
C GLU A 30 5.21 7.44 16.36
N GLY A 31 4.50 6.95 15.35
CA GLY A 31 4.91 5.75 14.60
C GLY A 31 4.14 4.48 14.99
N SER A 32 3.02 4.62 15.70
CA SER A 32 2.20 3.52 16.23
C SER A 32 0.81 3.40 15.60
N HIS A 33 0.51 4.13 14.52
CA HIS A 33 -0.77 3.99 13.84
C HIS A 33 -0.70 2.86 12.81
N TYR A 34 -1.33 1.72 13.10
CA TYR A 34 -1.27 0.52 12.24
C TYR A 34 -2.50 0.34 11.33
N ARG A 35 -3.47 1.24 11.42
CA ARG A 35 -4.71 1.21 10.61
C ARG A 35 -4.90 2.47 9.78
N LEU A 36 -3.82 3.04 9.23
CA LEU A 36 -3.91 4.28 8.46
C LEU A 36 -4.88 4.17 7.28
N TYR A 37 -5.00 2.97 6.69
CA TYR A 37 -5.95 2.66 5.62
C TYR A 37 -7.42 2.86 5.98
N GLU A 38 -7.78 3.04 7.26
CA GLU A 38 -9.16 3.36 7.68
C GLU A 38 -9.45 4.87 7.70
N LYS A 39 -8.39 5.68 7.72
CA LYS A 39 -8.46 7.12 8.00
C LYS A 39 -7.93 7.96 6.86
N MET A 40 -6.88 7.47 6.21
CA MET A 40 -6.11 8.16 5.19
C MET A 40 -6.32 7.58 3.80
N GLY A 41 -6.01 8.39 2.79
CA GLY A 41 -6.30 8.11 1.38
C GLY A 41 -7.64 8.68 0.96
N ALA A 42 -8.38 7.95 0.12
CA ALA A 42 -9.71 8.34 -0.35
C ALA A 42 -10.83 7.46 0.24
N HIS A 43 -11.69 8.06 1.05
CA HIS A 43 -12.78 7.36 1.75
C HIS A 43 -14.15 7.91 1.36
N LEU A 44 -15.00 7.03 0.82
CA LEU A 44 -16.40 7.33 0.56
C LEU A 44 -17.13 7.59 1.87
N THR A 45 -17.86 8.70 1.96
CA THR A 45 -18.65 9.04 3.14
C THR A 45 -19.85 9.90 2.79
N GLU A 46 -20.81 9.94 3.71
CA GLU A 46 -21.92 10.89 3.70
C GLU A 46 -21.73 11.94 4.80
N SER A 47 -21.94 13.21 4.49
CA SER A 47 -21.99 14.26 5.52
C SER A 47 -23.09 15.26 5.23
N LYS A 48 -24.02 15.43 6.19
CA LYS A 48 -25.18 16.33 6.08
C LYS A 48 -26.05 16.04 4.84
N GLY A 49 -26.29 14.76 4.53
CA GLY A 49 -27.10 14.32 3.39
C GLY A 49 -26.39 14.39 2.03
N VAL A 50 -25.09 14.70 2.01
CA VAL A 50 -24.30 14.83 0.77
C VAL A 50 -23.25 13.73 0.72
N GLN A 51 -23.32 12.92 -0.33
CA GLN A 51 -22.34 11.88 -0.65
C GLN A 51 -21.08 12.51 -1.26
N GLY A 52 -19.92 11.97 -0.91
CA GLY A 52 -18.64 12.40 -1.47
C GLY A 52 -17.49 11.58 -0.91
N THR A 53 -16.29 12.12 -1.01
CA THR A 53 -15.07 11.44 -0.56
C THR A 53 -14.24 12.37 0.32
N VAL A 54 -13.79 11.87 1.47
CA VAL A 54 -12.72 12.50 2.25
C VAL A 54 -11.40 12.05 1.65
N PHE A 55 -10.59 13.01 1.21
CA PHE A 55 -9.24 12.78 0.74
C PHE A 55 -8.27 13.24 1.82
N SER A 56 -7.23 12.45 2.08
CA SER A 56 -6.10 12.91 2.87
C SER A 56 -4.76 12.30 2.45
N VAL A 57 -3.69 13.08 2.63
CA VAL A 57 -2.33 12.70 2.24
C VAL A 57 -1.29 13.38 3.12
N TRP A 58 -0.23 12.65 3.46
CA TRP A 58 0.90 13.20 4.23
C TRP A 58 1.92 13.88 3.31
N ALA A 59 2.09 15.19 3.48
CA ALA A 59 3.01 16.02 2.70
C ALA A 59 3.44 17.26 3.53
N PRO A 60 4.21 17.08 4.62
CA PRO A 60 4.49 18.12 5.60
C PRO A 60 5.23 19.34 5.04
N ASN A 61 6.05 19.16 4.01
CA ASN A 61 6.83 20.24 3.41
C ASN A 61 6.14 20.90 2.21
N ALA A 62 4.92 20.46 1.87
CA ALA A 62 4.12 21.08 0.83
C ALA A 62 3.71 22.51 1.24
N ARG A 63 3.69 23.41 0.26
CA ARG A 63 3.04 24.73 0.37
C ARG A 63 1.55 24.62 0.10
N ASN A 64 1.17 23.82 -0.88
CA ASN A 64 -0.21 23.55 -1.25
C ASN A 64 -0.36 22.10 -1.73
N VAL A 65 -1.50 21.50 -1.42
CA VAL A 65 -1.90 20.20 -1.95
C VAL A 65 -3.31 20.33 -2.52
N TYR A 66 -3.52 19.80 -3.72
CA TYR A 66 -4.80 19.81 -4.41
C TYR A 66 -5.19 18.38 -4.81
N VAL A 67 -6.49 18.09 -4.90
CA VAL A 67 -6.99 16.86 -5.51
C VAL A 67 -7.37 17.15 -6.95
N ILE A 68 -6.67 16.53 -7.89
CA ILE A 68 -6.93 16.66 -9.32
C ILE A 68 -7.51 15.36 -9.85
N GLY A 69 -8.44 15.41 -10.80
CA GLY A 69 -9.03 14.19 -11.33
C GLY A 69 -10.08 14.43 -12.39
N SER A 70 -10.78 13.34 -12.75
CA SER A 70 -11.81 13.36 -13.79
C SER A 70 -12.93 14.37 -13.52
N PHE A 71 -13.27 14.59 -12.24
CA PHE A 71 -14.36 15.47 -11.80
C PHE A 71 -14.07 16.98 -11.95
N ASN A 72 -12.79 17.37 -12.10
CA ASN A 72 -12.38 18.76 -12.24
C ASN A 72 -11.52 19.01 -13.49
N GLY A 73 -11.51 18.06 -14.44
CA GLY A 73 -10.74 18.18 -15.68
C GLY A 73 -9.23 18.23 -15.44
N TRP A 74 -8.74 17.66 -14.34
CA TRP A 74 -7.33 17.69 -13.92
C TRP A 74 -6.78 19.10 -13.63
N ASP A 75 -7.62 20.03 -13.17
CA ASP A 75 -7.21 21.40 -12.84
C ASP A 75 -6.36 21.45 -11.55
N HIS A 76 -5.06 21.71 -11.71
CA HIS A 76 -4.03 21.83 -10.67
C HIS A 76 -4.20 22.99 -9.68
N SER A 77 -5.23 23.82 -9.85
CA SER A 77 -5.55 24.93 -8.95
C SER A 77 -6.88 24.75 -8.21
N SER A 78 -7.63 23.69 -8.54
CA SER A 78 -8.95 23.41 -7.98
C SER A 78 -8.88 22.43 -6.80
N HIS A 79 -9.87 22.45 -5.90
CA HIS A 79 -10.00 21.54 -4.75
C HIS A 79 -8.75 21.47 -3.83
N PRO A 80 -8.30 22.62 -3.27
CA PRO A 80 -7.20 22.64 -2.33
C PRO A 80 -7.56 21.89 -1.03
N LEU A 81 -6.65 21.07 -0.52
CA LEU A 81 -6.76 20.47 0.82
C LEU A 81 -6.26 21.45 1.89
N GLN A 82 -6.58 21.18 3.16
CA GLN A 82 -6.07 21.95 4.31
C GLN A 82 -5.21 21.09 5.23
N PRO A 83 -4.13 21.64 5.81
CA PRO A 83 -3.31 20.93 6.78
C PRO A 83 -4.09 20.67 8.07
N LYS A 84 -3.89 19.48 8.64
CA LYS A 84 -4.51 19.03 9.89
C LYS A 84 -3.57 19.25 11.06
N GLY A 85 -3.72 20.41 11.70
CA GLY A 85 -2.86 20.83 12.81
C GLY A 85 -1.39 20.86 12.38
N SER A 86 -0.52 20.26 13.20
CA SER A 86 0.92 20.12 12.94
C SER A 86 1.33 18.75 12.40
N SER A 87 0.38 17.88 12.04
CA SER A 87 0.66 16.48 11.67
C SER A 87 1.39 16.32 10.32
N GLY A 88 1.32 17.34 9.46
CA GLY A 88 1.77 17.26 8.06
C GLY A 88 0.78 16.58 7.11
N ILE A 89 -0.37 16.12 7.62
CA ILE A 89 -1.45 15.57 6.81
C ILE A 89 -2.30 16.71 6.24
N TRP A 90 -2.64 16.61 4.97
CA TRP A 90 -3.59 17.47 4.27
C TRP A 90 -4.92 16.73 4.09
N GLU A 91 -6.06 17.36 4.33
CA GLU A 91 -7.39 16.73 4.24
C GLU A 91 -8.45 17.67 3.64
N GLY A 92 -9.49 17.07 3.04
CA GLY A 92 -10.69 17.76 2.60
C GLY A 92 -11.74 16.80 2.05
N PHE A 93 -13.02 17.14 2.25
CA PHE A 93 -14.16 16.41 1.70
C PHE A 93 -14.65 17.04 0.41
N ILE A 94 -14.70 16.26 -0.67
CA ILE A 94 -15.16 16.70 -1.98
C ILE A 94 -16.53 16.09 -2.26
N PRO A 95 -17.62 16.89 -2.23
CA PRO A 95 -18.95 16.44 -2.62
C PRO A 95 -18.98 15.89 -4.05
N GLY A 96 -19.68 14.78 -4.27
CA GLY A 96 -19.86 14.20 -5.61
C GLY A 96 -18.66 13.44 -6.18
N ALA A 97 -17.48 13.50 -5.56
CA ALA A 97 -16.40 12.55 -5.84
C ALA A 97 -16.81 11.18 -5.26
N GLY A 98 -17.23 10.26 -6.13
CA GLY A 98 -17.78 8.96 -5.77
C GLY A 98 -16.90 7.79 -6.17
N LYS A 99 -17.38 6.56 -5.95
CA LYS A 99 -16.68 5.35 -6.35
C LYS A 99 -16.37 5.36 -7.85
N GLY A 100 -15.13 5.02 -8.21
CA GLY A 100 -14.65 5.06 -9.59
C GLY A 100 -14.09 6.41 -10.04
N THR A 101 -14.15 7.47 -9.21
CA THR A 101 -13.48 8.74 -9.51
C THR A 101 -11.97 8.51 -9.62
N VAL A 102 -11.39 8.89 -10.76
CA VAL A 102 -9.95 8.80 -11.03
C VAL A 102 -9.29 10.10 -10.59
N TYR A 103 -8.23 10.02 -9.78
CA TYR A 103 -7.60 11.19 -9.17
C TYR A 103 -6.10 11.03 -8.89
N LYS A 104 -5.46 12.16 -8.60
CA LYS A 104 -4.09 12.30 -8.06
C LYS A 104 -4.04 13.45 -7.07
N PHE A 105 -2.96 13.51 -6.30
CA PHE A 105 -2.61 14.70 -5.53
C PHE A 105 -1.63 15.55 -6.33
N HIS A 106 -1.97 16.82 -6.58
CA HIS A 106 -1.02 17.81 -7.07
C HIS A 106 -0.36 18.50 -5.88
N ILE A 107 0.95 18.31 -5.73
CA ILE A 107 1.73 18.84 -4.60
C ILE A 107 2.61 19.96 -5.11
N VAL A 108 2.49 21.13 -4.47
CA VAL A 108 3.35 22.29 -4.69
C VAL A 108 4.23 22.45 -3.45
N SER A 109 5.52 22.17 -3.57
CA SER A 109 6.46 22.22 -2.45
C SER A 109 6.91 23.63 -2.09
N ASN A 110 7.36 23.81 -0.84
CA ASN A 110 8.15 24.98 -0.45
C ASN A 110 9.58 24.94 -1.04
N GLN A 111 10.04 23.78 -1.50
CA GLN A 111 11.40 23.59 -2.01
C GLN A 111 11.50 23.88 -3.50
N HIS A 112 12.34 24.86 -3.87
CA HIS A 112 12.83 25.11 -5.24
C HIS A 112 11.75 25.14 -6.35
N GLY A 113 10.51 25.51 -6.01
CA GLY A 113 9.40 25.51 -6.97
C GLY A 113 8.97 24.12 -7.44
N HIS A 114 9.35 23.05 -6.72
CA HIS A 114 9.00 21.67 -7.05
C HIS A 114 7.47 21.50 -7.07
N ARG A 115 6.96 20.90 -8.15
CA ARG A 115 5.55 20.57 -8.35
C ARG A 115 5.45 19.20 -8.96
N VAL A 116 4.55 18.36 -8.45
CA VAL A 116 4.44 16.96 -8.88
C VAL A 116 3.03 16.43 -8.69
N ASP A 117 2.60 15.56 -9.60
CA ASP A 117 1.36 14.80 -9.48
C ASP A 117 1.66 13.40 -8.95
N LYS A 118 1.09 13.08 -7.80
CA LYS A 118 1.32 11.82 -7.09
C LYS A 118 0.08 10.94 -7.12
N ALA A 119 0.30 9.64 -7.31
CA ALA A 119 -0.68 8.64 -6.91
C ALA A 119 -0.85 8.70 -5.38
N ASP A 120 -2.03 8.33 -4.89
CA ASP A 120 -2.28 8.22 -3.46
C ASP A 120 -1.44 7.08 -2.86
N PRO A 121 -0.55 7.35 -1.89
CA PRO A 121 0.20 6.31 -1.18
C PRO A 121 -0.69 5.27 -0.49
N LEU A 122 -1.91 5.64 -0.09
CA LEU A 122 -2.91 4.78 0.55
C LEU A 122 -4.09 4.46 -0.39
N GLY A 123 -3.90 4.63 -1.70
CA GLY A 123 -4.92 4.30 -2.69
C GLY A 123 -5.28 2.82 -2.66
N LEU A 124 -6.58 2.51 -2.72
CA LEU A 124 -7.10 1.14 -2.65
C LEU A 124 -7.25 0.49 -4.04
N LEU A 125 -7.19 1.31 -5.09
CA LEU A 125 -7.21 0.90 -6.50
C LEU A 125 -6.46 1.96 -7.32
N HIS A 126 -5.74 1.51 -8.35
CA HIS A 126 -5.10 2.37 -9.34
C HIS A 126 -5.55 2.03 -10.75
N GLU A 127 -5.36 2.95 -11.69
CA GLU A 127 -5.51 2.62 -13.11
C GLU A 127 -4.51 1.54 -13.55
N LYS A 128 -4.90 0.73 -14.54
CA LYS A 128 -4.00 -0.28 -15.10
C LYS A 128 -2.74 0.40 -15.68
N PRO A 129 -1.52 -0.08 -15.34
CA PRO A 129 -0.28 0.43 -15.93
C PRO A 129 -0.31 0.39 -17.47
N PRO A 130 0.28 1.39 -18.16
CA PRO A 130 1.18 2.41 -17.64
C PRO A 130 0.50 3.67 -17.08
N ARG A 131 -0.83 3.67 -16.92
CA ARG A 131 -1.52 4.77 -16.22
C ARG A 131 -1.23 4.71 -14.73
N THR A 132 -1.32 5.87 -14.07
CA THR A 132 -0.74 6.08 -12.74
C THR A 132 -1.66 6.81 -11.76
N ALA A 133 -2.92 7.05 -12.14
CA ALA A 133 -3.86 7.68 -11.23
C ALA A 133 -4.43 6.66 -10.23
N SER A 134 -4.76 7.13 -9.04
CA SER A 134 -5.54 6.38 -8.07
C SER A 134 -7.02 6.46 -8.43
N VAL A 135 -7.81 5.52 -7.89
CA VAL A 135 -9.25 5.45 -8.08
C VAL A 135 -9.92 5.41 -6.71
N VAL A 136 -10.91 6.29 -6.49
CA VAL A 136 -11.73 6.26 -5.29
C VAL A 136 -12.48 4.93 -5.26
N TRP A 137 -12.27 4.15 -4.22
CA TRP A 137 -12.78 2.78 -4.13
C TRP A 137 -13.13 2.43 -2.68
N ASP A 138 -13.93 1.38 -2.51
CA ASP A 138 -14.22 0.77 -1.21
C ASP A 138 -13.84 -0.72 -1.24
N LEU A 139 -13.81 -1.36 -0.08
CA LEU A 139 -13.46 -2.77 0.07
C LEU A 139 -14.64 -3.62 0.53
N GLU A 140 -15.85 -3.28 0.09
CA GLU A 140 -17.02 -4.09 0.42
C GLU A 140 -16.94 -5.47 -0.24
N HIS A 141 -16.97 -6.53 0.57
CA HIS A 141 -16.96 -7.93 0.14
C HIS A 141 -17.61 -8.83 1.20
N SER A 142 -18.39 -9.82 0.75
CA SER A 142 -19.02 -10.82 1.63
C SER A 142 -18.20 -12.10 1.64
N TRP A 143 -17.34 -12.24 2.64
CA TRP A 143 -16.48 -13.41 2.86
C TRP A 143 -17.26 -14.67 3.25
N ASN A 144 -16.78 -15.84 2.83
CA ASN A 144 -17.34 -17.14 3.17
C ASN A 144 -16.28 -18.10 3.77
N ASP A 145 -15.21 -17.54 4.33
CA ASP A 145 -14.05 -18.26 4.85
C ASP A 145 -14.04 -18.41 6.39
N THR A 146 -15.19 -18.17 7.05
CA THR A 146 -15.30 -18.28 8.52
C THR A 146 -14.82 -19.63 9.06
N ASP A 147 -15.07 -20.74 8.34
CA ASP A 147 -14.58 -22.07 8.73
C ASP A 147 -13.06 -22.16 8.68
N TRP A 148 -12.42 -21.57 7.65
CA TRP A 148 -10.96 -21.48 7.54
C TRP A 148 -10.38 -20.66 8.67
N LEU A 149 -10.88 -19.43 8.90
CA LEU A 149 -10.37 -18.55 9.95
C LEU A 149 -10.47 -19.19 11.33
N SER A 150 -11.54 -19.97 11.61
CA SER A 150 -11.68 -20.69 12.87
C SER A 150 -10.61 -21.77 13.11
N LYS A 151 -10.00 -22.29 12.03
CA LYS A 151 -8.98 -23.35 12.03
C LYS A 151 -7.59 -22.85 11.65
N ARG A 152 -7.46 -21.58 11.26
CA ARG A 152 -6.22 -20.98 10.74
C ARG A 152 -5.06 -21.16 11.72
N ALA A 153 -5.30 -20.94 13.02
CA ALA A 153 -4.29 -21.15 14.07
C ALA A 153 -3.71 -22.59 14.08
N GLU A 154 -4.53 -23.60 13.86
CA GLU A 154 -4.08 -25.00 13.77
C GLU A 154 -3.33 -25.24 12.46
N ARG A 155 -3.83 -24.73 11.34
CA ARG A 155 -3.29 -24.94 9.99
C ARG A 155 -1.97 -24.20 9.73
N ASN A 156 -1.79 -23.05 10.36
CA ASN A 156 -0.61 -22.20 10.20
C ASN A 156 0.38 -22.35 11.36
N SER A 157 0.13 -23.25 12.31
CA SER A 157 1.04 -23.48 13.43
C SER A 157 2.44 -23.90 12.95
N LEU A 158 3.48 -23.58 13.72
CA LEU A 158 4.85 -24.06 13.48
C LEU A 158 4.98 -25.60 13.53
N HIS A 159 3.96 -26.29 14.03
CA HIS A 159 3.89 -27.76 14.07
C HIS A 159 2.98 -28.35 12.99
N ALA A 160 2.32 -27.51 12.19
CA ALA A 160 1.48 -27.94 11.09
C ALA A 160 2.32 -28.24 9.83
N PRO A 161 1.84 -29.12 8.92
CA PRO A 161 2.47 -29.28 7.63
C PRO A 161 2.37 -27.98 6.84
N MET A 162 3.52 -27.45 6.39
CA MET A 162 3.59 -26.29 5.51
C MET A 162 4.34 -26.66 4.22
N SER A 163 3.56 -26.97 3.19
CA SER A 163 4.02 -27.14 1.81
C SER A 163 3.44 -26.01 0.95
N VAL A 164 4.32 -25.18 0.39
CA VAL A 164 3.97 -23.92 -0.28
C VAL A 164 4.18 -24.06 -1.79
N TYR A 165 3.18 -23.65 -2.57
CA TYR A 165 3.28 -23.49 -4.02
C TYR A 165 3.46 -22.00 -4.35
N GLU A 166 4.66 -21.60 -4.75
CA GLU A 166 4.96 -20.22 -5.13
C GLU A 166 4.45 -19.89 -6.53
N VAL A 167 3.75 -18.76 -6.68
CA VAL A 167 3.03 -18.39 -7.89
C VAL A 167 3.25 -16.93 -8.24
N HIS A 168 3.76 -16.68 -9.45
CA HIS A 168 3.61 -15.37 -10.08
C HIS A 168 2.28 -15.29 -10.84
N MET A 169 1.35 -14.48 -10.32
CA MET A 169 -0.02 -14.34 -10.83
C MET A 169 -0.09 -14.10 -12.35
N GLY A 170 0.81 -13.25 -12.85
CA GLY A 170 0.80 -12.84 -14.25
C GLY A 170 1.32 -13.88 -15.23
N SER A 171 1.98 -14.95 -14.80
CA SER A 171 2.64 -15.90 -15.71
C SER A 171 2.32 -17.37 -15.45
N TRP A 172 1.54 -17.68 -14.42
CA TRP A 172 1.15 -19.06 -14.10
C TRP A 172 0.39 -19.74 -15.25
N MET A 173 -0.58 -19.04 -15.84
CA MET A 173 -1.37 -19.53 -16.97
C MET A 173 -1.84 -18.36 -17.85
N ARG A 174 -1.93 -18.61 -19.16
CA ARG A 174 -2.43 -17.65 -20.17
C ARG A 174 -3.72 -18.16 -20.79
N VAL A 175 -4.46 -17.27 -21.44
CA VAL A 175 -5.62 -17.59 -22.28
C VAL A 175 -5.20 -17.45 -23.76
N PRO A 176 -4.85 -18.54 -24.46
CA PRO A 176 -4.34 -18.48 -25.84
C PRO A 176 -5.30 -17.79 -26.81
N GLU A 177 -6.59 -18.02 -26.63
CA GLU A 177 -7.67 -17.49 -27.48
C GLU A 177 -7.83 -15.97 -27.32
N GLU A 178 -7.31 -15.40 -26.24
CA GLU A 178 -7.39 -13.97 -25.92
C GLU A 178 -5.99 -13.33 -25.93
N HIS A 179 -5.28 -13.55 -27.05
CA HIS A 179 -3.95 -12.99 -27.30
C HIS A 179 -2.93 -13.29 -26.19
N ASN A 180 -3.01 -14.48 -25.58
CA ASN A 180 -2.16 -14.89 -24.45
C ASN A 180 -2.22 -13.91 -23.25
N ARG A 181 -3.37 -13.26 -23.00
CA ARG A 181 -3.54 -12.47 -21.79
C ARG A 181 -3.37 -13.34 -20.53
N PRO A 182 -2.93 -12.78 -19.39
CA PRO A 182 -2.98 -13.48 -18.11
C PRO A 182 -4.43 -13.75 -17.69
N LEU A 183 -4.60 -14.72 -16.78
CA LEU A 183 -5.86 -14.91 -16.07
C LEU A 183 -6.15 -13.71 -15.15
N THR A 184 -7.44 -13.42 -14.95
CA THR A 184 -7.92 -12.55 -13.88
C THR A 184 -7.91 -13.26 -12.54
N TYR A 185 -8.05 -12.52 -11.43
CA TYR A 185 -8.15 -13.11 -10.08
C TYR A 185 -9.31 -14.13 -9.98
N ARG A 186 -10.44 -13.85 -10.63
CA ARG A 186 -11.59 -14.77 -10.64
C ARG A 186 -11.33 -16.04 -11.44
N GLU A 187 -10.64 -15.92 -12.57
CA GLU A 187 -10.37 -17.07 -13.44
C GLU A 187 -9.30 -18.00 -12.87
N ILE A 188 -8.30 -17.45 -12.17
CA ILE A 188 -7.25 -18.28 -11.56
C ILE A 188 -7.76 -19.04 -10.34
N ALA A 189 -8.67 -18.46 -9.54
CA ALA A 189 -9.11 -19.01 -8.26
C ALA A 189 -9.51 -20.50 -8.31
N PRO A 190 -10.49 -20.93 -9.14
CA PRO A 190 -10.86 -22.35 -9.22
C PRO A 190 -9.74 -23.24 -9.74
N ARG A 191 -8.96 -22.76 -10.71
CA ARG A 191 -7.90 -23.55 -11.36
C ARG A 191 -6.74 -23.79 -10.40
N LEU A 192 -6.37 -22.76 -9.65
CA LEU A 192 -5.27 -22.83 -8.69
C LEU A 192 -5.64 -23.63 -7.47
N ALA A 193 -6.87 -23.49 -6.96
CA ALA A 193 -7.37 -24.33 -5.88
C ALA A 193 -7.38 -25.82 -6.25
N GLU A 194 -7.90 -26.16 -7.44
CA GLU A 194 -7.88 -27.54 -7.95
C GLU A 194 -6.45 -28.06 -8.10
N TYR A 195 -5.56 -27.26 -8.70
CA TYR A 195 -4.16 -27.65 -8.93
C TYR A 195 -3.41 -27.88 -7.62
N ALA A 196 -3.48 -26.94 -6.68
CA ALA A 196 -2.82 -27.02 -5.39
C ALA A 196 -3.35 -28.21 -4.57
N SER A 197 -4.68 -28.39 -4.53
CA SER A 197 -5.30 -29.53 -3.84
C SER A 197 -4.88 -30.87 -4.42
N LYS A 198 -4.86 -30.99 -5.75
CA LYS A 198 -4.48 -32.22 -6.45
C LYS A 198 -3.04 -32.65 -6.14
N LEU A 199 -2.14 -31.68 -5.95
CA LEU A 199 -0.73 -31.93 -5.63
C LEU A 199 -0.43 -31.95 -4.13
N GLY A 200 -1.42 -31.67 -3.27
CA GLY A 200 -1.28 -31.71 -1.82
C GLY A 200 -0.52 -30.53 -1.22
N PHE A 201 -0.52 -29.37 -1.90
CA PHE A 201 -0.01 -28.14 -1.29
C PHE A 201 -0.99 -27.63 -0.23
N THR A 202 -0.44 -27.08 0.84
CA THR A 202 -1.20 -26.51 1.97
C THR A 202 -1.39 -25.01 1.83
N HIS A 203 -0.48 -24.35 1.11
CA HIS A 203 -0.44 -22.91 0.95
C HIS A 203 -0.07 -22.56 -0.49
N VAL A 204 -0.56 -21.40 -0.94
CA VAL A 204 -0.05 -20.69 -2.11
C VAL A 204 0.67 -19.44 -1.62
N GLN A 205 1.87 -19.19 -2.11
CA GLN A 205 2.57 -17.91 -1.92
C GLN A 205 2.54 -17.14 -3.23
N PHE A 206 1.99 -15.93 -3.21
CA PHE A 206 2.08 -15.05 -4.37
C PHE A 206 3.34 -14.19 -4.28
N LEU A 207 4.08 -14.11 -5.39
CA LEU A 207 4.98 -12.97 -5.64
C LEU A 207 4.20 -11.65 -5.49
N PRO A 208 4.88 -10.51 -5.25
CA PRO A 208 4.20 -9.31 -4.77
C PRO A 208 3.01 -8.90 -5.63
N ILE A 209 1.84 -8.83 -5.00
CA ILE A 209 0.58 -8.48 -5.67
C ILE A 209 0.25 -6.99 -5.58
N MET A 210 0.99 -6.24 -4.75
CA MET A 210 0.87 -4.80 -4.62
C MET A 210 1.06 -4.12 -5.98
N GLU A 211 0.40 -2.98 -6.21
CA GLU A 211 0.49 -2.27 -7.48
C GLU A 211 1.93 -1.82 -7.77
N HIS A 212 2.37 -2.08 -8.99
CA HIS A 212 3.74 -1.85 -9.45
C HIS A 212 3.73 -1.45 -10.93
N PRO A 213 4.55 -0.47 -11.36
CA PRO A 213 4.46 0.06 -12.72
C PRO A 213 5.08 -0.89 -13.75
N PHE A 214 6.21 -1.52 -13.41
CA PHE A 214 6.99 -2.33 -14.34
C PHE A 214 6.79 -3.82 -14.11
N TYR A 215 6.20 -4.49 -15.10
CA TYR A 215 5.92 -5.93 -15.04
C TYR A 215 7.19 -6.80 -14.90
N GLY A 216 8.32 -6.36 -15.47
CA GLY A 216 9.59 -7.07 -15.37
C GLY A 216 10.24 -7.05 -13.98
N SER A 217 9.71 -6.26 -13.04
CA SER A 217 10.13 -6.32 -11.63
C SER A 217 9.53 -7.52 -10.88
N TRP A 218 8.59 -8.24 -11.50
CA TRP A 218 7.80 -9.32 -10.89
C TRP A 218 7.00 -8.90 -9.65
N GLY A 219 6.85 -7.60 -9.41
CA GLY A 219 6.16 -7.02 -8.26
C GLY A 219 7.09 -6.36 -7.24
N TYR A 220 8.39 -6.69 -7.23
CA TYR A 220 9.34 -6.20 -6.22
C TYR A 220 9.67 -4.70 -6.32
N GLN A 221 9.17 -3.99 -7.33
CA GLN A 221 9.25 -2.53 -7.41
C GLN A 221 7.85 -1.91 -7.24
N THR A 222 7.34 -1.95 -6.01
CA THR A 222 5.98 -1.53 -5.65
C THR A 222 5.83 -0.01 -5.57
N THR A 223 4.71 0.52 -6.08
CA THR A 223 4.31 1.93 -5.91
C THR A 223 2.96 2.13 -5.22
N GLY A 224 2.07 1.12 -5.23
CA GLY A 224 0.78 1.15 -4.52
C GLY A 224 0.69 0.04 -3.47
N TYR A 225 1.04 0.36 -2.22
CA TYR A 225 1.19 -0.59 -1.12
C TYR A 225 -0.12 -1.12 -0.55
N PHE A 226 -1.23 -0.42 -0.81
CA PHE A 226 -2.57 -0.68 -0.28
C PHE A 226 -3.56 -1.13 -1.37
N ALA A 227 -3.07 -1.52 -2.54
CA ALA A 227 -3.91 -1.97 -3.65
C ALA A 227 -3.32 -3.21 -4.31
N PRO A 228 -4.12 -4.27 -4.56
CA PRO A 228 -3.70 -5.32 -5.46
C PRO A 228 -3.63 -4.76 -6.88
N THR A 229 -2.64 -5.21 -7.66
CA THR A 229 -2.40 -4.73 -9.02
C THR A 229 -3.67 -4.83 -9.86
N ALA A 230 -4.02 -3.73 -10.52
CA ALA A 230 -5.22 -3.62 -11.35
C ALA A 230 -5.15 -4.47 -12.63
N ARG A 231 -3.97 -5.04 -12.94
CA ARG A 231 -3.75 -5.93 -14.10
C ARG A 231 -4.75 -7.07 -14.18
N PHE A 232 -5.15 -7.64 -13.04
CA PHE A 232 -5.90 -8.90 -12.99
C PHE A 232 -7.34 -8.74 -12.49
N GLY A 233 -7.77 -7.54 -12.12
CA GLY A 233 -9.14 -7.29 -11.64
C GLY A 233 -9.19 -6.17 -10.60
N THR A 234 -10.33 -6.11 -9.91
CA THR A 234 -10.60 -5.19 -8.81
C THR A 234 -10.10 -5.76 -7.47
N PRO A 235 -10.02 -4.94 -6.41
CA PRO A 235 -9.79 -5.40 -5.04
C PRO A 235 -10.70 -6.56 -4.62
N GLN A 236 -11.99 -6.48 -4.94
CA GLN A 236 -12.97 -7.51 -4.64
C GLN A 236 -12.72 -8.81 -5.42
N ASP A 237 -12.12 -8.74 -6.60
CA ASP A 237 -11.75 -9.94 -7.36
C ASP A 237 -10.55 -10.65 -6.70
N PHE A 238 -9.62 -9.90 -6.10
CA PHE A 238 -8.55 -10.48 -5.29
C PHE A 238 -9.08 -11.05 -3.96
N MET A 239 -10.01 -10.37 -3.28
CA MET A 239 -10.70 -10.93 -2.11
C MET A 239 -11.40 -12.24 -2.45
N PHE A 240 -12.09 -12.31 -3.60
CA PHE A 240 -12.69 -13.55 -4.09
C PHE A 240 -11.66 -14.67 -4.30
N LEU A 241 -10.47 -14.37 -4.80
CA LEU A 241 -9.40 -15.36 -4.94
C LEU A 241 -9.00 -15.94 -3.58
N VAL A 242 -8.78 -15.08 -2.58
CA VAL A 242 -8.42 -15.51 -1.23
C VAL A 242 -9.55 -16.31 -0.59
N ASP A 243 -10.79 -15.79 -0.61
CA ASP A 243 -11.98 -16.46 -0.09
C ASP A 243 -12.16 -17.86 -0.71
N TYR A 244 -11.96 -17.97 -2.03
CA TYR A 244 -12.08 -19.24 -2.73
C TYR A 244 -10.99 -20.25 -2.32
N LEU A 245 -9.74 -19.80 -2.13
CA LEU A 245 -8.64 -20.66 -1.66
C LEU A 245 -8.89 -21.14 -0.23
N HIS A 246 -9.34 -20.26 0.66
CA HIS A 246 -9.69 -20.60 2.04
C HIS A 246 -10.82 -21.64 2.12
N GLN A 247 -11.88 -21.48 1.32
CA GLN A 247 -12.96 -22.47 1.21
C GLN A 247 -12.46 -23.85 0.73
N HIS A 248 -11.30 -23.90 0.07
CA HIS A 248 -10.63 -25.14 -0.35
C HIS A 248 -9.47 -25.55 0.57
N ASN A 249 -9.41 -24.99 1.79
CA ASN A 249 -8.40 -25.28 2.81
C ASN A 249 -6.96 -25.01 2.36
N ILE A 250 -6.75 -23.98 1.53
CA ILE A 250 -5.44 -23.54 1.07
C ILE A 250 -5.17 -22.16 1.67
N GLY A 251 -4.09 -22.06 2.45
CA GLY A 251 -3.65 -20.78 2.99
C GLY A 251 -2.98 -19.89 1.94
N VAL A 252 -3.03 -18.59 2.12
CA VAL A 252 -2.49 -17.58 1.21
C VAL A 252 -1.39 -16.77 1.89
N LEU A 253 -0.18 -16.86 1.35
CA LEU A 253 0.96 -16.06 1.74
C LEU A 253 1.23 -14.99 0.67
N LEU A 254 1.69 -13.81 1.09
CA LEU A 254 2.12 -12.76 0.17
C LEU A 254 3.59 -12.40 0.39
N ASP A 255 4.31 -12.25 -0.70
CA ASP A 255 5.54 -11.49 -0.70
C ASP A 255 5.21 -10.01 -0.49
N TRP A 256 5.70 -9.46 0.63
CA TRP A 256 5.59 -8.06 1.01
C TRP A 256 6.95 -7.40 0.92
N VAL A 257 6.99 -6.17 0.38
CA VAL A 257 8.23 -5.51 -0.04
C VAL A 257 8.49 -4.23 0.77
N PRO A 258 8.85 -4.33 2.07
CA PRO A 258 9.17 -3.17 2.90
C PRO A 258 10.59 -2.65 2.71
N SER A 259 11.42 -3.32 1.91
CA SER A 259 12.87 -3.07 1.82
C SER A 259 13.22 -1.84 0.98
N HIS A 260 12.47 -1.59 -0.09
CA HIS A 260 12.75 -0.49 -1.02
C HIS A 260 11.53 -0.15 -1.90
N PHE A 261 11.62 0.95 -2.64
CA PHE A 261 10.63 1.37 -3.64
C PHE A 261 11.32 2.04 -4.85
N PRO A 262 10.70 2.04 -6.05
CA PRO A 262 11.35 2.60 -7.24
C PRO A 262 11.30 4.13 -7.28
N THR A 263 12.07 4.73 -8.19
CA THR A 263 12.19 6.19 -8.34
C THR A 263 11.10 6.83 -9.20
N ASP A 264 10.04 6.09 -9.53
CA ASP A 264 8.94 6.56 -10.35
C ASP A 264 8.30 7.84 -9.77
N ALA A 265 8.20 8.89 -10.59
CA ALA A 265 7.74 10.20 -10.15
C ALA A 265 6.32 10.19 -9.57
N HIS A 266 5.44 9.30 -10.03
CA HIS A 266 4.07 9.17 -9.51
C HIS A 266 4.01 8.46 -8.14
N GLY A 267 5.06 7.70 -7.77
CA GLY A 267 5.15 6.94 -6.53
C GLY A 267 5.72 7.76 -5.37
N LEU A 268 6.39 7.10 -4.42
CA LEU A 268 6.80 7.71 -3.15
C LEU A 268 8.05 8.61 -3.23
N ALA A 269 8.82 8.53 -4.31
CA ALA A 269 10.10 9.23 -4.45
C ALA A 269 9.96 10.75 -4.33
N TYR A 270 10.76 11.39 -3.47
CA TYR A 270 10.82 12.85 -3.32
C TYR A 270 9.43 13.51 -3.13
N PHE A 271 8.58 12.88 -2.31
CA PHE A 271 7.13 12.99 -2.41
C PHE A 271 6.58 14.43 -2.32
N ASP A 272 7.07 15.20 -1.36
CA ASP A 272 6.62 16.57 -1.07
C ASP A 272 7.68 17.63 -1.42
N GLY A 273 8.61 17.27 -2.30
CA GLY A 273 9.78 18.08 -2.63
C GLY A 273 10.93 17.94 -1.62
N THR A 274 10.89 16.92 -0.76
CA THR A 274 11.99 16.49 0.11
C THR A 274 12.12 14.96 0.09
N HIS A 275 13.20 14.45 0.68
CA HIS A 275 13.36 13.02 0.98
C HIS A 275 12.43 12.62 2.13
N LEU A 276 11.16 12.38 1.78
CA LEU A 276 10.07 12.18 2.73
C LEU A 276 10.02 10.73 3.23
N TYR A 277 9.84 9.79 2.28
CA TYR A 277 9.76 8.35 2.55
C TYR A 277 11.14 7.71 2.56
N GLU A 278 12.04 8.15 1.67
CA GLU A 278 13.42 7.71 1.60
C GLU A 278 14.33 8.47 2.57
N HIS A 279 15.47 7.86 2.91
CA HIS A 279 16.51 8.56 3.67
C HIS A 279 17.24 9.60 2.78
N ALA A 280 17.50 10.80 3.32
CA ALA A 280 18.10 11.90 2.55
C ALA A 280 19.57 11.66 2.16
N ASP A 281 20.33 10.95 3.00
CA ASP A 281 21.68 10.51 2.65
C ASP A 281 21.60 9.28 1.74
N ALA A 282 22.01 9.42 0.48
CA ALA A 282 21.98 8.36 -0.53
C ALA A 282 22.79 7.10 -0.13
N ARG A 283 23.78 7.22 0.76
CA ARG A 283 24.53 6.06 1.26
C ARG A 283 23.66 5.14 2.12
N GLN A 284 22.55 5.64 2.65
CA GLN A 284 21.56 4.90 3.43
C GLN A 284 20.19 4.81 2.74
N GLY A 285 19.89 5.74 1.83
CA GLY A 285 18.59 5.91 1.18
C GLY A 285 18.48 5.33 -0.23
N PHE A 286 19.51 4.68 -0.76
CA PHE A 286 19.51 4.20 -2.15
C PHE A 286 20.24 2.87 -2.32
N HIS A 287 19.61 1.90 -2.99
CA HIS A 287 20.27 0.66 -3.41
C HIS A 287 21.01 0.85 -4.74
N PRO A 288 22.36 0.77 -4.75
CA PRO A 288 23.15 1.08 -5.94
C PRO A 288 22.95 0.08 -7.08
N ASP A 289 22.73 -1.20 -6.78
CA ASP A 289 22.57 -2.25 -7.79
C ASP A 289 21.16 -2.26 -8.39
N TRP A 290 20.13 -2.06 -7.56
CA TRP A 290 18.73 -2.11 -7.99
C TRP A 290 18.19 -0.79 -8.51
N LYS A 291 18.92 0.31 -8.26
CA LYS A 291 18.53 1.68 -8.59
C LYS A 291 17.18 2.08 -7.95
N THR A 292 16.96 1.64 -6.72
CA THR A 292 15.73 1.89 -5.93
C THR A 292 16.07 2.68 -4.66
N LEU A 293 15.05 3.31 -4.08
CA LEU A 293 15.13 4.08 -2.85
C LEU A 293 14.82 3.21 -1.63
N ILE A 294 15.50 3.46 -0.52
CA ILE A 294 15.34 2.74 0.75
C ILE A 294 14.50 3.59 1.68
N PHE A 295 13.49 2.98 2.30
CA PHE A 295 12.66 3.64 3.30
C PHE A 295 13.47 4.16 4.48
N ASN A 296 13.12 5.35 4.98
CA ASN A 296 13.68 5.89 6.20
C ASN A 296 13.00 5.28 7.43
N TYR A 297 13.42 4.08 7.83
CA TYR A 297 12.87 3.36 8.99
C TYR A 297 12.99 4.15 10.31
N GLY A 298 13.91 5.11 10.39
CA GLY A 298 14.07 6.01 11.53
C GLY A 298 12.92 7.01 11.69
N ARG A 299 12.16 7.27 10.63
CA ARG A 299 11.05 8.23 10.64
C ARG A 299 9.73 7.59 11.08
N ALA A 300 9.08 8.19 12.06
CA ALA A 300 7.87 7.67 12.69
C ALA A 300 6.73 7.44 11.69
N GLU A 301 6.43 8.43 10.87
CA GLU A 301 5.34 8.36 9.90
C GLU A 301 5.59 7.29 8.82
N VAL A 302 6.86 7.08 8.43
CA VAL A 302 7.25 6.03 7.49
C VAL A 302 7.06 4.65 8.12
N ARG A 303 7.39 4.48 9.40
CA ARG A 303 7.05 3.25 10.13
C ARG A 303 5.54 3.02 10.21
N SER A 304 4.75 4.05 10.53
CA SER A 304 3.29 3.95 10.53
C SER A 304 2.75 3.52 9.16
N PHE A 305 3.28 4.07 8.07
CA PHE A 305 2.93 3.68 6.70
C PHE A 305 3.22 2.21 6.43
N LEU A 306 4.45 1.75 6.70
CA LEU A 306 4.85 0.36 6.44
C LEU A 306 4.09 -0.63 7.33
N MET A 307 3.99 -0.37 8.63
CA MET A 307 3.22 -1.17 9.57
C MET A 307 1.76 -1.28 9.13
N SER A 308 1.15 -0.15 8.74
CA SER A 308 -0.21 -0.14 8.21
C SER A 308 -0.34 -0.95 6.92
N SER A 309 0.65 -0.92 6.04
CA SER A 309 0.60 -1.70 4.80
C SER A 309 0.60 -3.21 5.07
N ALA A 310 1.35 -3.68 6.08
CA ALA A 310 1.34 -5.09 6.45
C ALA A 310 0.00 -5.51 7.06
N MET A 311 -0.49 -4.76 8.06
CA MET A 311 -1.78 -5.04 8.71
C MET A 311 -2.95 -4.98 7.72
N PHE A 312 -2.86 -4.10 6.73
CA PHE A 312 -3.87 -3.99 5.69
C PHE A 312 -4.10 -5.31 4.95
N TRP A 313 -3.03 -6.01 4.56
CA TRP A 313 -3.14 -7.29 3.87
C TRP A 313 -3.69 -8.38 4.79
N LEU A 314 -3.21 -8.43 6.05
CA LEU A 314 -3.68 -9.41 7.04
C LEU A 314 -5.17 -9.21 7.38
N GLU A 315 -5.62 -7.96 7.53
CA GLU A 315 -6.98 -7.63 7.98
C GLU A 315 -8.00 -7.50 6.86
N ARG A 316 -7.69 -6.79 5.78
CA ARG A 316 -8.67 -6.48 4.73
C ARG A 316 -8.78 -7.57 3.68
N TYR A 317 -7.73 -8.37 3.52
CA TYR A 317 -7.68 -9.45 2.54
C TYR A 317 -7.51 -10.83 3.17
N HIS A 318 -7.58 -10.93 4.50
CA HIS A 318 -7.48 -12.18 5.26
C HIS A 318 -6.21 -12.99 4.98
N ILE A 319 -5.12 -12.33 4.56
CA ILE A 319 -3.87 -13.00 4.23
C ILE A 319 -3.30 -13.74 5.46
N ASP A 320 -2.84 -14.96 5.24
CA ASP A 320 -2.42 -15.90 6.29
C ASP A 320 -0.96 -15.72 6.71
N GLY A 321 -0.18 -14.98 5.93
CA GLY A 321 1.20 -14.68 6.26
C GLY A 321 1.91 -13.80 5.24
N LEU A 322 3.02 -13.22 5.67
CA LEU A 322 3.83 -12.31 4.87
C LEU A 322 5.26 -12.81 4.79
N ARG A 323 5.79 -12.92 3.57
CA ARG A 323 7.20 -13.19 3.31
C ARG A 323 7.92 -11.88 2.96
N VAL A 324 9.05 -11.61 3.61
CA VAL A 324 9.94 -10.49 3.26
C VAL A 324 11.16 -11.03 2.51
N ASP A 325 11.32 -10.58 1.27
CA ASP A 325 12.47 -10.88 0.42
C ASP A 325 13.66 -9.97 0.74
N ALA A 326 14.88 -10.50 0.56
CA ALA A 326 16.14 -9.79 0.69
C ALA A 326 16.29 -9.02 2.01
N VAL A 327 15.99 -9.64 3.15
CA VAL A 327 16.05 -9.00 4.47
C VAL A 327 17.45 -8.45 4.77
N ALA A 328 18.50 -9.11 4.26
CA ALA A 328 19.88 -8.62 4.29
C ALA A 328 20.02 -7.18 3.78
N SER A 329 19.26 -6.79 2.75
CA SER A 329 19.27 -5.44 2.17
C SER A 329 18.79 -4.36 3.14
N MET A 330 17.95 -4.75 4.11
CA MET A 330 17.47 -3.89 5.17
C MET A 330 18.45 -3.86 6.35
N LEU A 331 18.97 -5.02 6.74
CA LEU A 331 19.76 -5.21 7.96
C LEU A 331 21.14 -4.56 7.92
N TYR A 332 21.72 -4.36 6.74
CA TYR A 332 23.12 -3.97 6.60
C TYR A 332 23.31 -2.67 5.81
N LEU A 333 23.96 -1.69 6.44
CA LEU A 333 24.29 -0.38 5.86
C LEU A 333 25.29 -0.50 4.70
N ASP A 334 26.09 -1.57 4.67
CA ASP A 334 27.07 -1.85 3.63
C ASP A 334 26.55 -2.78 2.51
N TYR A 335 25.25 -3.14 2.52
CA TYR A 335 24.68 -4.03 1.51
C TYR A 335 24.90 -3.49 0.09
N SER A 336 25.54 -4.30 -0.77
CA SER A 336 25.93 -3.93 -2.14
C SER A 336 26.77 -2.64 -2.25
N ARG A 337 27.58 -2.32 -1.23
CA ARG A 337 28.42 -1.11 -1.21
C ARG A 337 29.89 -1.47 -0.96
N LYS A 338 30.79 -0.69 -1.57
CA LYS A 338 32.24 -0.83 -1.33
C LYS A 338 32.67 -0.04 -0.09
N GLU A 339 33.88 -0.30 0.37
CA GLU A 339 34.52 0.52 1.40
C GLU A 339 34.53 2.00 1.00
N GLY A 340 34.13 2.88 1.92
CA GLY A 340 33.99 4.33 1.69
C GLY A 340 32.66 4.76 1.06
N GLU A 341 31.81 3.83 0.60
CA GLU A 341 30.49 4.14 0.01
C GLU A 341 29.33 4.03 1.03
N TRP A 342 29.61 3.69 2.29
CA TRP A 342 28.64 3.58 3.38
C TRP A 342 29.17 4.22 4.67
N ILE A 343 28.30 4.39 5.66
CA ILE A 343 28.63 4.97 6.98
C ILE A 343 28.22 3.98 8.07
N PRO A 344 29.05 3.72 9.09
CA PRO A 344 28.67 2.88 10.21
C PRO A 344 27.56 3.49 11.06
N ASN A 345 26.86 2.62 11.80
CA ASN A 345 25.90 3.03 12.81
C ASN A 345 26.58 3.76 13.97
N LYS A 346 25.78 4.30 14.89
CA LYS A 346 26.26 5.07 16.07
C LYS A 346 27.21 4.32 17.01
N PHE A 347 27.34 3.00 16.86
CA PHE A 347 28.25 2.14 17.62
C PHE A 347 29.46 1.65 16.80
N GLY A 348 29.60 2.09 15.55
CA GLY A 348 30.70 1.72 14.66
C GLY A 348 30.46 0.44 13.84
N GLY A 349 29.29 -0.19 13.95
CA GLY A 349 28.94 -1.42 13.22
C GLY A 349 28.25 -1.18 11.87
N ARG A 350 28.05 -2.24 11.09
CA ARG A 350 27.35 -2.23 9.79
C ARG A 350 25.85 -2.44 9.90
N GLU A 351 25.34 -2.73 11.10
CA GLU A 351 23.94 -3.04 11.34
C GLU A 351 23.09 -1.77 11.21
N ASN A 352 22.03 -1.85 10.41
CA ASN A 352 21.01 -0.81 10.31
C ASN A 352 20.04 -0.94 11.49
N LEU A 353 20.30 -0.19 12.56
CA LEU A 353 19.58 -0.33 13.83
C LEU A 353 18.10 0.04 13.68
N GLU A 354 17.79 1.03 12.85
CA GLU A 354 16.44 1.48 12.57
C GLU A 354 15.63 0.41 11.82
N ALA A 355 16.23 -0.26 10.83
CA ALA A 355 15.59 -1.37 10.14
C ALA A 355 15.39 -2.60 11.04
N ILE A 356 16.39 -2.92 11.88
CA ILE A 356 16.28 -4.01 12.86
C ILE A 356 15.13 -3.75 13.84
N GLU A 357 15.03 -2.53 14.37
CA GLU A 357 13.95 -2.15 15.28
C GLU A 357 12.58 -2.19 14.59
N PHE A 358 12.50 -1.70 13.35
CA PHE A 358 11.30 -1.80 12.55
C PHE A 358 10.84 -3.26 12.37
N LEU A 359 11.73 -4.17 11.98
CA LEU A 359 11.40 -5.59 11.78
C LEU A 359 10.99 -6.27 13.09
N ARG A 360 11.65 -5.94 14.22
CA ARG A 360 11.24 -6.44 15.54
C ARG A 360 9.83 -5.99 15.91
N ARG A 361 9.55 -4.70 15.77
CA ARG A 361 8.23 -4.11 16.06
C ARG A 361 7.15 -4.66 15.14
N PHE A 362 7.45 -4.81 13.85
CA PHE A 362 6.56 -5.46 12.88
C PHE A 362 6.14 -6.85 13.35
N ASN A 363 7.09 -7.73 13.64
CA ASN A 363 6.78 -9.09 14.08
C ASN A 363 6.00 -9.08 15.40
N LEU A 364 6.43 -8.29 16.39
CA LEU A 364 5.76 -8.22 17.69
C LEU A 364 4.27 -7.84 17.55
N GLU A 365 3.98 -6.77 16.81
CA GLU A 365 2.61 -6.28 16.70
C GLU A 365 1.77 -7.15 15.75
N ALA A 366 2.36 -7.68 14.66
CA ALA A 366 1.67 -8.59 13.75
C ALA A 366 1.17 -9.85 14.50
N TYR A 367 2.04 -10.50 15.27
CA TYR A 367 1.66 -11.68 16.07
C TYR A 367 0.74 -11.34 17.26
N LYS A 368 0.81 -10.12 17.80
CA LYS A 368 -0.08 -9.68 18.87
C LYS A 368 -1.51 -9.47 18.38
N GLU A 369 -1.68 -8.87 17.20
CA GLU A 369 -3.01 -8.59 16.63
C GLU A 369 -3.58 -9.78 15.86
N HIS A 370 -2.70 -10.57 15.23
CA HIS A 370 -3.04 -11.73 14.40
C HIS A 370 -2.19 -12.94 14.83
N PRO A 371 -2.50 -13.61 15.95
CA PRO A 371 -1.64 -14.66 16.53
C PRO A 371 -1.54 -15.94 15.69
N ASP A 372 -2.36 -16.06 14.64
CA ASP A 372 -2.54 -17.23 13.80
C ASP A 372 -1.99 -17.07 12.37
N ILE A 373 -1.20 -16.02 12.12
CA ILE A 373 -0.47 -15.80 10.87
C ILE A 373 0.96 -16.35 10.93
N GLN A 374 1.68 -16.33 9.80
CA GLN A 374 3.13 -16.52 9.77
C GLN A 374 3.88 -15.37 9.09
N THR A 375 5.01 -14.98 9.66
CA THR A 375 5.98 -14.08 9.02
C THR A 375 7.21 -14.89 8.59
N ILE A 376 7.60 -14.77 7.33
CA ILE A 376 8.69 -15.54 6.72
C ILE A 376 9.77 -14.56 6.23
N ALA A 377 11.04 -14.89 6.43
CA ALA A 377 12.17 -14.06 6.00
C ALA A 377 13.08 -14.85 5.08
N GLU A 378 13.49 -14.24 3.97
CA GLU A 378 14.67 -14.67 3.21
C GLU A 378 15.85 -13.78 3.63
N GLU A 379 16.89 -14.41 4.19
CA GLU A 379 18.07 -13.76 4.75
C GLU A 379 19.29 -14.57 4.31
N SER A 380 20.20 -13.92 3.56
CA SER A 380 21.33 -14.57 2.87
C SER A 380 22.64 -13.84 3.11
N THR A 381 23.05 -13.67 4.39
CA THR A 381 24.30 -12.96 4.74
C THR A 381 25.53 -13.79 5.06
#